data_AF-A0A8E2B621-F1
#
_entry.id   AF-A0A8E2B621-F1
#
_cell.length_a   1.000
_cell.length_b   1.000
_cell.length_c   1.000
_cell.angle_alpha   90.00
_cell.angle_beta   90.00
_cell.angle_gamma   90.00
#
_symmetry.space_group_name_H-M   'P 1'
#
loop_
_entity.id
_entity.type
_entity.pdbx_description
1 polymer ?
#
loop_
_entity_poly.entity_id
_entity_poly.type
_entity_poly.pdbx_seq_one_letter_code
_entity_poly.pdbx_strand_id
1 'polypeptide(L)'
;MSKLSAEEIARHAYRAGFRGHALTTAVAVALAESGGNPRAHNGTPPDNSYGLWQVNMLGSLGPARRHEFHLHSNDQLFNADENAKAAWAISGHGTSFQPWSTYTNGAYKSHLAAARKAAEDVTRHHGKDGHHPHKADHRTHKPHHGKGGKGGGFKADLEQFLAYERTTEHVADELVSVGRKTVHRVTGIAKDSFGKVGQETGFSDALGDFSRSLESQVRATGAHARTLSASVFRARQAYAGADADAGAAIREHDIKGILG
;
A
#
# COMPACT_ATOMS: atom_id res chain seq x y z
N MET A 1 27.20 -14.42 -3.83
CA MET A 1 26.06 -13.87 -4.58
C MET A 1 25.64 -12.55 -3.95
N SER A 2 25.23 -11.57 -4.76
CA SER A 2 24.91 -10.22 -4.29
C SER A 2 23.52 -10.14 -3.64
N LYS A 3 23.41 -9.32 -2.59
CA LYS A 3 22.12 -8.87 -2.04
C LYS A 3 21.45 -7.96 -3.06
N LEU A 4 20.12 -8.01 -3.11
CA LEU A 4 19.29 -7.12 -3.92
C LEU A 4 19.10 -5.76 -3.23
N SER A 5 19.07 -4.70 -4.02
CA SER A 5 18.72 -3.35 -3.55
C SER A 5 17.23 -3.24 -3.22
N ALA A 6 16.84 -2.17 -2.52
CA ALA A 6 15.44 -1.87 -2.26
C ALA A 6 14.63 -1.72 -3.56
N GLU A 7 15.22 -1.09 -4.59
CA GLU A 7 14.64 -0.90 -5.92
C GLU A 7 14.46 -2.23 -6.66
N GLU A 8 15.43 -3.14 -6.57
CA GLU A 8 15.31 -4.50 -7.12
C GLU A 8 14.16 -5.27 -6.48
N ILE A 9 14.12 -5.27 -5.14
CA ILE A 9 13.04 -5.91 -4.37
C ILE A 9 11.68 -5.28 -4.73
N ALA A 10 11.61 -3.96 -4.86
CA ALA A 10 10.39 -3.26 -5.24
C ALA A 10 9.89 -3.68 -6.63
N ARG A 11 10.79 -3.93 -7.60
CA ARG A 11 10.38 -4.44 -8.93
C ARG A 11 9.75 -5.83 -8.85
N HIS A 12 10.32 -6.74 -8.05
CA HIS A 12 9.74 -8.07 -7.83
C HIS A 12 8.36 -7.99 -7.15
N ALA A 13 8.25 -7.20 -6.07
CA ALA A 13 6.98 -6.98 -5.37
C ALA A 13 5.92 -6.32 -6.27
N TYR A 14 6.32 -5.35 -7.09
CA TYR A 14 5.43 -4.70 -8.05
C TYR A 14 4.92 -5.70 -9.10
N ARG A 15 5.79 -6.56 -9.65
CA ARG A 15 5.36 -7.60 -10.59
C ARG A 15 4.38 -8.60 -9.95
N ALA A 16 4.54 -8.92 -8.67
CA ALA A 16 3.64 -9.81 -7.94
C ALA A 16 2.25 -9.20 -7.69
N GLY A 17 2.12 -7.87 -7.65
CA GLY A 17 0.83 -7.18 -7.52
C GLY A 17 0.79 -6.07 -6.47
N PHE A 18 1.81 -5.94 -5.63
CA PHE A 18 1.83 -4.90 -4.59
C PHE A 18 1.86 -3.49 -5.20
N ARG A 19 1.04 -2.58 -4.67
CA ARG A 19 0.96 -1.16 -5.08
C ARG A 19 0.90 -0.25 -3.87
N GLY A 20 1.20 1.03 -4.06
CA GLY A 20 1.05 2.09 -3.05
C GLY A 20 1.73 1.73 -1.72
N HIS A 21 0.99 1.91 -0.62
CA HIS A 21 1.51 1.62 0.72
C HIS A 21 1.89 0.14 0.91
N ALA A 22 1.13 -0.79 0.33
CA ALA A 22 1.42 -2.21 0.43
C ALA A 22 2.76 -2.57 -0.24
N LEU A 23 3.12 -1.90 -1.35
CA LEU A 23 4.43 -2.05 -1.98
C LEU A 23 5.56 -1.57 -1.07
N THR A 24 5.42 -0.38 -0.48
CA THR A 24 6.40 0.14 0.49
C THR A 24 6.58 -0.82 1.66
N THR A 25 5.49 -1.31 2.26
CA THR A 25 5.55 -2.23 3.39
C THR A 25 6.17 -3.57 3.00
N ALA A 26 5.82 -4.14 1.84
CA ALA A 26 6.40 -5.38 1.36
C ALA A 26 7.93 -5.29 1.17
N VAL A 27 8.43 -4.18 0.61
CA VAL A 27 9.87 -3.95 0.44
C VAL A 27 10.58 -3.82 1.79
N ALA A 28 9.99 -3.05 2.71
CA ALA A 28 10.54 -2.87 4.05
C ALA A 28 10.60 -4.18 4.84
N VAL A 29 9.56 -5.02 4.74
CA VAL A 29 9.51 -6.36 5.34
C VAL A 29 10.60 -7.25 4.73
N ALA A 30 10.74 -7.33 3.40
CA ALA A 30 11.79 -8.15 2.78
C ALA A 30 13.21 -7.76 3.23
N LEU A 31 13.47 -6.45 3.35
CA LEU A 31 14.75 -5.96 3.85
C LEU A 31 14.99 -6.33 5.31
N ALA A 32 13.96 -6.27 6.16
CA ALA A 32 14.07 -6.68 7.56
C ALA A 32 14.25 -8.20 7.72
N GLU A 33 13.55 -9.00 6.91
CA GLU A 33 13.57 -10.47 6.98
C GLU A 33 14.90 -11.06 6.47
N SER A 34 15.43 -10.54 5.36
CA SER A 34 16.55 -11.17 4.65
C SER A 34 17.77 -10.28 4.47
N GLY A 35 17.68 -8.99 4.81
CA GLY A 35 18.69 -8.00 4.44
C GLY A 35 18.87 -7.87 2.92
N GLY A 36 17.84 -8.23 2.13
CA GLY A 36 17.88 -8.28 0.67
C GLY A 36 18.57 -9.51 0.08
N ASN A 37 18.84 -10.56 0.86
CA ASN A 37 19.44 -11.79 0.36
C ASN A 37 18.36 -12.72 -0.25
N PRO A 38 18.30 -12.91 -1.58
CA PRO A 38 17.29 -13.78 -2.19
C PRO A 38 17.50 -15.27 -1.87
N ARG A 39 18.66 -15.65 -1.34
CA ARG A 39 18.97 -17.02 -0.90
C ARG A 39 18.97 -17.18 0.62
N ALA A 40 18.38 -16.23 1.36
CA ALA A 40 18.20 -16.38 2.80
C ALA A 40 17.38 -17.64 3.10
N HIS A 41 17.87 -18.46 4.02
CA HIS A 41 17.17 -19.65 4.51
C HIS A 41 17.35 -19.73 6.02
N ASN A 42 16.24 -19.82 6.74
CA ASN A 42 16.22 -20.13 8.16
C ASN A 42 15.58 -21.51 8.35
N GLY A 43 16.41 -22.53 8.58
CA GLY A 43 15.98 -23.91 8.82
C GLY A 43 15.89 -24.29 10.30
N THR A 44 15.98 -23.33 11.23
CA THR A 44 15.92 -23.60 12.67
C THR A 44 14.46 -23.53 13.14
N PRO A 45 13.88 -24.63 13.65
CA PRO A 45 12.51 -24.62 14.18
C PRO A 45 12.31 -23.51 15.22
N PRO A 46 11.17 -22.80 15.20
CA PRO A 46 9.94 -23.07 14.46
C PRO A 46 9.90 -22.52 13.01
N ASP A 47 11.04 -22.22 12.41
CA ASP A 47 11.14 -21.77 11.02
C ASP A 47 11.70 -22.82 10.06
N ASN A 48 11.13 -22.83 8.86
CA ASN A 48 11.77 -23.36 7.65
C ASN A 48 11.50 -22.37 6.52
N SER A 49 12.11 -21.20 6.59
CA SER A 49 11.69 -19.99 5.87
C SER A 49 12.68 -19.61 4.76
N TYR A 50 12.15 -19.27 3.58
CA TYR A 50 12.94 -19.14 2.35
C TYR A 50 12.80 -17.76 1.69
N GLY A 51 13.91 -17.26 1.15
CA GLY A 51 13.96 -16.12 0.25
C GLY A 51 13.82 -14.76 0.93
N LEU A 52 13.56 -13.74 0.11
CA LEU A 52 13.47 -12.33 0.50
C LEU A 52 12.44 -12.07 1.59
N TRP A 53 11.25 -12.67 1.46
CA TRP A 53 10.12 -12.51 2.38
C TRP A 53 10.01 -13.64 3.41
N GLN A 54 11.05 -14.48 3.55
CA GLN A 54 11.11 -15.57 4.52
C GLN A 54 9.82 -16.40 4.58
N VAL A 55 9.42 -16.95 3.43
CA VAL A 55 8.20 -17.75 3.31
C VAL A 55 8.39 -19.08 4.05
N ASN A 56 7.74 -19.22 5.21
CA ASN A 56 7.81 -20.43 6.05
C ASN A 56 7.19 -21.67 5.38
N MET A 57 7.94 -22.77 5.32
CA MET A 57 7.56 -24.06 4.74
C MET A 57 7.61 -25.18 5.78
N LEU A 58 7.60 -24.87 7.08
CA LEU A 58 7.71 -25.85 8.15
C LEU A 58 6.48 -26.76 8.22
N GLY A 59 6.70 -28.06 8.40
CA GLY A 59 5.63 -29.04 8.63
C GLY A 59 4.58 -29.06 7.51
N SER A 60 3.30 -28.98 7.89
CA SER A 60 2.18 -29.01 6.95
C SER A 60 2.05 -27.76 6.08
N LEU A 61 2.69 -26.64 6.46
CA LEU A 61 2.71 -25.41 5.63
C LEU A 61 3.43 -25.65 4.31
N GLY A 62 4.50 -26.46 4.31
CA GLY A 62 5.30 -26.72 3.11
C GLY A 62 4.47 -27.32 1.97
N PRO A 63 3.86 -28.51 2.16
CA PRO A 63 2.97 -29.10 1.16
C PRO A 63 1.80 -28.19 0.75
N ALA A 64 1.14 -27.53 1.72
CA ALA A 64 0.01 -26.65 1.43
C ALA A 64 0.40 -25.46 0.54
N ARG A 65 1.48 -24.75 0.87
CA ARG A 65 1.98 -23.61 0.11
C ARG A 65 2.54 -24.01 -1.25
N ARG A 66 3.16 -25.20 -1.36
CA ARG A 66 3.58 -25.72 -2.67
C ARG A 66 2.39 -25.93 -3.60
N HIS A 67 1.29 -26.48 -3.08
CA HIS A 67 0.06 -26.60 -3.87
C HIS A 67 -0.53 -25.23 -4.21
N GLU A 68 -0.66 -24.34 -3.23
CA GLU A 68 -1.26 -23.01 -3.38
C GLU A 68 -0.48 -22.11 -4.36
N PHE A 69 0.85 -22.14 -4.31
CA PHE A 69 1.72 -21.29 -5.12
C PHE A 69 2.28 -22.01 -6.35
N HIS A 70 1.78 -23.22 -6.66
CA HIS A 70 2.22 -24.04 -7.79
C HIS A 70 3.74 -24.28 -7.83
N LEU A 71 4.33 -24.59 -6.68
CA LEU A 71 5.76 -24.87 -6.53
C LEU A 71 6.02 -26.37 -6.57
N HIS A 72 6.98 -26.81 -7.37
CA HIS A 72 7.49 -28.18 -7.41
C HIS A 72 8.43 -28.48 -6.23
N SER A 73 9.18 -27.47 -5.75
CA SER A 73 10.09 -27.61 -4.60
C SER A 73 10.20 -26.30 -3.81
N ASN A 74 10.69 -26.39 -2.56
CA ASN A 74 10.91 -25.19 -1.73
C ASN A 74 12.01 -24.28 -2.30
N ASP A 75 12.99 -24.84 -3.03
CA ASP A 75 14.12 -24.07 -3.60
C ASP A 75 13.66 -23.02 -4.63
N GLN A 76 12.48 -23.19 -5.22
CA GLN A 76 11.89 -22.16 -6.07
C GLN A 76 11.62 -20.85 -5.32
N LEU A 77 11.49 -20.88 -3.99
CA LEU A 77 11.36 -19.66 -3.18
C LEU A 77 12.68 -18.87 -3.06
N PHE A 78 13.81 -19.38 -3.57
CA PHE A 78 15.01 -18.57 -3.78
C PHE A 78 14.95 -17.72 -5.05
N ASN A 79 13.99 -17.99 -5.94
CA ASN A 79 13.67 -17.07 -7.03
C ASN A 79 12.84 -15.91 -6.47
N ALA A 80 13.31 -14.69 -6.66
CA ALA A 80 12.68 -13.50 -6.10
C ALA A 80 11.25 -13.24 -6.62
N ASP A 81 10.92 -13.61 -7.86
CA ASP A 81 9.57 -13.48 -8.40
C ASP A 81 8.60 -14.49 -7.78
N GLU A 82 9.01 -15.76 -7.65
CA GLU A 82 8.17 -16.78 -6.98
C GLU A 82 7.98 -16.47 -5.49
N ASN A 83 9.03 -15.98 -4.82
CA ASN A 83 8.95 -15.55 -3.43
C ASN A 83 8.02 -14.34 -3.25
N ALA A 84 8.06 -13.38 -4.19
CA ALA A 84 7.17 -12.22 -4.17
C ALA A 84 5.70 -12.60 -4.38
N LYS A 85 5.40 -13.55 -5.29
CA LYS A 85 4.04 -14.07 -5.51
C LYS A 85 3.49 -14.74 -4.25
N ALA A 86 4.30 -15.58 -3.59
CA ALA A 86 3.92 -16.20 -2.32
C ALA A 86 3.65 -15.13 -1.24
N ALA A 87 4.51 -14.12 -1.11
CA ALA A 87 4.31 -13.02 -0.17
C ALA A 87 3.02 -12.23 -0.46
N TRP A 88 2.72 -11.98 -1.73
CA TRP A 88 1.49 -11.32 -2.16
C TRP A 88 0.24 -12.09 -1.71
N ALA A 89 0.21 -13.40 -1.93
CA ALA A 89 -0.88 -14.26 -1.48
C ALA A 89 -1.00 -14.30 0.06
N ILE A 90 0.11 -14.54 0.78
CA ILE A 90 0.14 -14.61 2.25
C ILE A 90 -0.34 -13.31 2.89
N SER A 91 -0.03 -12.17 2.28
CA SER A 91 -0.45 -10.85 2.78
C SER A 91 -1.93 -10.53 2.53
N GLY A 92 -2.70 -11.48 1.99
CA GLY A 92 -4.07 -11.25 1.56
C GLY A 92 -4.12 -10.16 0.49
N HIS A 93 -3.24 -10.23 -0.51
CA HIS A 93 -3.13 -9.21 -1.56
C HIS A 93 -2.78 -7.82 -0.99
N GLY A 94 -1.82 -7.78 -0.06
CA GLY A 94 -1.30 -6.55 0.53
C GLY A 94 -2.20 -5.91 1.59
N THR A 95 -3.25 -6.58 2.03
CA THR A 95 -4.19 -6.08 3.04
C THR A 95 -3.68 -6.27 4.47
N SER A 96 -2.82 -7.27 4.72
CA SER A 96 -2.27 -7.54 6.04
C SER A 96 -0.85 -8.09 5.99
N PHE A 97 0.03 -7.54 6.82
CA PHE A 97 1.40 -8.02 7.01
C PHE A 97 1.61 -8.67 8.39
N GLN A 98 0.53 -8.99 9.11
CA GLN A 98 0.58 -9.66 10.41
C GLN A 98 1.35 -11.00 10.43
N PRO A 99 1.40 -11.80 9.34
CA PRO A 99 2.17 -13.04 9.35
C PRO A 99 3.68 -12.86 9.51
N TRP A 100 4.23 -11.65 9.31
CA TRP A 100 5.67 -11.38 9.43
C TRP A 100 6.00 -10.81 10.80
N SER A 101 6.88 -11.48 11.53
CA SER A 101 7.33 -11.01 12.85
C SER A 101 8.09 -9.68 12.76
N THR A 102 8.86 -9.47 11.69
CA THR A 102 9.55 -8.20 11.41
C THR A 102 8.58 -7.03 11.22
N TYR A 103 7.34 -7.30 10.80
CA TYR A 103 6.28 -6.31 10.75
C TYR A 103 5.71 -6.03 12.14
N THR A 104 5.34 -7.07 12.88
CA THR A 104 4.65 -6.94 14.18
C THR A 104 5.55 -6.42 15.29
N ASN A 105 6.85 -6.77 15.28
CA ASN A 105 7.84 -6.23 16.22
C ASN A 105 8.40 -4.85 15.80
N GLY A 106 8.03 -4.37 14.61
CA GLY A 106 8.42 -3.06 14.10
C GLY A 106 9.81 -2.96 13.46
N ALA A 107 10.56 -4.06 13.32
CA ALA A 107 11.88 -4.06 12.69
C ALA A 107 11.86 -3.48 11.26
N TYR A 108 10.79 -3.71 10.49
CA TYR A 108 10.64 -3.16 9.13
C TYR A 108 10.68 -1.62 9.09
N LYS A 109 10.38 -0.92 10.19
CA LYS A 109 10.29 0.54 10.22
C LYS A 109 11.61 1.22 9.91
N SER A 110 12.74 0.61 10.27
CA SER A 110 14.08 1.12 9.95
C SER A 110 14.35 1.15 8.43
N HIS A 111 13.62 0.33 7.66
CA HIS A 111 13.75 0.22 6.21
C HIS A 111 12.72 1.05 5.43
N LEU A 112 11.76 1.69 6.11
CA LEU A 112 10.66 2.42 5.44
C LEU A 112 11.14 3.56 4.54
N ALA A 113 12.21 4.27 4.92
CA ALA A 113 12.73 5.37 4.11
C ALA A 113 13.25 4.88 2.74
N ALA A 114 14.09 3.83 2.75
CA ALA A 114 14.60 3.21 1.53
C ALA A 114 13.47 2.54 0.72
N ALA A 115 12.57 1.83 1.40
CA ALA A 115 11.44 1.15 0.76
C ALA A 115 10.46 2.12 0.09
N ARG A 116 10.20 3.28 0.71
CA ARG A 116 9.33 4.32 0.13
C ARG A 116 9.93 4.88 -1.15
N LYS A 117 11.22 5.25 -1.12
CA LYS A 117 11.95 5.73 -2.30
C LYS A 117 11.88 4.70 -3.44
N ALA A 118 12.20 3.45 -3.15
CA ALA A 118 12.16 2.37 -4.13
C ALA A 118 10.76 2.15 -4.73
N ALA A 119 9.72 2.18 -3.91
CA ALA A 119 8.33 2.03 -4.35
C ALA A 119 7.88 3.20 -5.25
N GLU A 120 8.25 4.43 -4.90
CA GLU A 120 7.99 5.63 -5.69
C GLU A 120 8.72 5.57 -7.04
N ASP A 121 9.99 5.16 -7.05
CA ASP A 121 10.78 5.02 -8.28
C ASP A 121 10.16 3.99 -9.24
N VAL A 122 9.88 2.78 -8.75
CA VAL A 122 9.26 1.71 -9.56
C VAL A 122 7.91 2.15 -10.13
N THR A 123 7.09 2.84 -9.34
CA THR A 123 5.78 3.34 -9.79
C THR A 123 5.91 4.42 -10.88
N ARG A 124 6.90 5.32 -10.78
CA ARG A 124 7.14 6.38 -11.78
C ARG A 124 7.67 5.84 -13.11
N HIS A 125 8.50 4.80 -13.07
CA HIS A 125 9.15 4.28 -14.27
C HIS A 125 8.29 3.28 -15.05
N HIS A 126 7.46 2.46 -14.39
CA HIS A 126 6.55 1.55 -15.11
C HIS A 126 5.39 2.23 -15.85
N GLY A 127 5.14 3.52 -15.62
CA GLY A 127 4.18 4.31 -16.41
C GLY A 127 4.72 4.78 -17.78
N LYS A 128 6.02 4.58 -18.08
CA LYS A 128 6.67 5.09 -19.29
C LYS A 128 7.01 4.04 -20.36
N ASP A 129 7.03 2.75 -20.00
CA ASP A 129 7.52 1.68 -20.88
C ASP A 129 6.42 0.90 -21.63
N GLY A 130 5.18 1.43 -21.67
CA GLY A 130 4.02 0.79 -22.30
C GLY A 130 3.99 0.80 -23.85
N HIS A 131 5.13 0.92 -24.53
CA HIS A 131 5.18 0.83 -26.00
C HIS A 131 6.05 -0.36 -26.42
N HIS A 132 5.42 -1.50 -26.70
CA HIS A 132 6.00 -2.58 -27.50
C HIS A 132 5.12 -2.83 -28.73
N PRO A 133 5.72 -3.14 -29.89
CA PRO A 133 5.09 -2.93 -31.19
C PRO A 133 4.26 -4.15 -31.61
N HIS A 134 2.94 -4.01 -31.64
CA HIS A 134 2.12 -4.95 -32.41
C HIS A 134 2.11 -4.53 -33.88
N LYS A 135 2.74 -5.34 -34.73
CA LYS A 135 2.51 -5.31 -36.19
C LYS A 135 1.03 -5.59 -36.45
N ALA A 136 0.32 -4.62 -37.00
CA ALA A 136 -1.04 -4.76 -37.46
C ALA A 136 -1.06 -4.98 -38.98
N ASP A 137 -1.69 -6.07 -39.39
CA ASP A 137 -2.13 -6.32 -40.76
C ASP A 137 -3.35 -5.41 -41.07
N HIS A 138 -3.47 -5.01 -42.32
CA HIS A 138 -4.41 -4.02 -42.82
C HIS A 138 -5.87 -4.52 -42.79
N ARG A 139 -6.82 -3.66 -42.34
CA ARG A 139 -8.02 -3.24 -43.12
C ARG A 139 -8.93 -2.26 -42.35
N THR A 140 -8.77 -0.99 -42.72
CA THR A 140 -9.79 0.04 -42.99
C THR A 140 -11.11 0.07 -42.19
N HIS A 141 -11.25 1.11 -41.37
CA HIS A 141 -12.42 2.01 -41.40
C HIS A 141 -11.95 3.46 -41.15
N LYS A 142 -12.36 4.38 -42.04
CA LYS A 142 -12.00 5.81 -42.01
C LYS A 142 -12.88 6.57 -40.98
N PRO A 143 -12.37 7.66 -40.39
CA PRO A 143 -12.92 8.29 -39.21
C PRO A 143 -13.85 9.47 -39.53
N HIS A 144 -14.81 9.74 -38.64
CA HIS A 144 -15.47 11.04 -38.56
C HIS A 144 -14.67 12.01 -37.69
N HIS A 145 -14.49 13.20 -38.24
CA HIS A 145 -13.70 14.32 -37.72
C HIS A 145 -14.22 14.91 -36.40
N GLY A 146 -13.33 15.01 -35.41
CA GLY A 146 -13.35 16.02 -34.35
C GLY A 146 -11.99 16.70 -34.28
N LYS A 147 -11.95 18.03 -34.46
CA LYS A 147 -10.74 18.86 -34.59
C LYS A 147 -9.90 18.88 -33.30
N GLY A 148 -8.67 18.36 -33.43
CA GLY A 148 -7.37 18.78 -32.88
C GLY A 148 -7.27 19.71 -31.66
N GLY A 149 -6.54 19.20 -30.66
CA GLY A 149 -5.74 19.96 -29.69
C GLY A 149 -4.64 19.06 -29.12
N LYS A 150 -3.41 19.18 -29.63
CA LYS A 150 -2.21 18.42 -29.21
C LYS A 150 -1.79 18.82 -27.79
N GLY A 151 -1.45 17.84 -26.94
CA GLY A 151 -0.81 18.09 -25.64
C GLY A 151 -1.07 17.02 -24.59
N GLY A 152 -0.78 15.75 -24.90
CA GLY A 152 -0.93 14.64 -23.97
C GLY A 152 0.21 14.58 -22.94
N GLY A 153 0.24 15.54 -22.02
CA GLY A 153 0.88 15.38 -20.72
C GLY A 153 -0.16 14.88 -19.71
N PHE A 154 0.22 13.94 -18.84
CA PHE A 154 -0.62 13.54 -17.71
C PHE A 154 -0.96 14.79 -16.87
N LYS A 155 -2.17 15.33 -17.05
CA LYS A 155 -2.72 16.36 -16.18
C LYS A 155 -3.41 15.63 -15.05
N ALA A 156 -2.89 15.76 -13.84
CA ALA A 156 -3.64 15.34 -12.67
C ALA A 156 -4.87 16.24 -12.58
N ASP A 157 -6.06 15.64 -12.61
CA ASP A 157 -7.31 16.40 -12.60
C ASP A 157 -7.53 16.98 -11.20
N LEU A 158 -7.48 18.31 -11.09
CA LEU A 158 -7.62 19.06 -9.85
C LEU A 158 -8.97 18.78 -9.16
N GLU A 159 -10.01 18.51 -9.95
CA GLU A 159 -11.33 18.13 -9.44
C GLU A 159 -11.32 16.75 -8.79
N GLN A 160 -10.50 15.83 -9.30
CA GLN A 160 -10.36 14.49 -8.75
C GLN A 160 -9.66 14.50 -7.39
N PHE A 161 -8.73 15.44 -7.17
CA PHE A 161 -8.15 15.67 -5.84
C PHE A 161 -9.16 16.23 -4.84
N LEU A 162 -9.99 17.19 -5.26
CA LEU A 162 -11.04 17.77 -4.40
C LEU A 162 -12.13 16.75 -4.05
N ALA A 163 -12.49 15.88 -5.00
CA ALA A 163 -13.43 14.79 -4.76
C ALA A 163 -12.86 13.77 -3.75
N TYR A 164 -11.57 13.46 -3.85
CA TYR A 164 -10.89 12.56 -2.93
C TYR A 164 -10.80 13.15 -1.51
N GLU A 165 -10.44 14.43 -1.38
CA GLU A 165 -10.36 15.16 -0.11
C GLU A 165 -11.70 15.16 0.64
N ARG A 166 -12.81 15.48 -0.05
CA ARG A 166 -14.16 15.43 0.55
C ARG A 166 -14.57 14.02 0.98
N THR A 167 -14.20 13.02 0.19
CA THR A 167 -14.54 11.62 0.51
C THR A 167 -13.79 11.16 1.76
N THR A 168 -12.51 11.51 1.90
CA THR A 168 -11.72 11.14 3.08
C THR A 168 -12.15 11.85 4.36
N GLU A 169 -12.57 13.12 4.28
CA GLU A 169 -13.14 13.83 5.42
C GLU A 169 -14.50 13.24 5.84
N HIS A 170 -15.37 12.95 4.87
CA HIS A 170 -16.67 12.30 5.13
C HIS A 170 -16.51 10.94 5.84
N VAL A 171 -15.59 10.10 5.34
CA VAL A 171 -15.29 8.81 5.96
C VAL A 171 -14.74 8.98 7.39
N ALA A 172 -13.89 9.98 7.63
CA ALA A 172 -13.36 10.25 8.97
C ALA A 172 -14.47 10.67 9.96
N ASP A 173 -15.43 11.47 9.51
CA ASP A 173 -16.55 11.94 10.33
C ASP A 173 -17.59 10.84 10.55
N GLU A 174 -17.87 10.00 9.55
CA GLU A 174 -18.70 8.81 9.71
C GLU A 174 -18.10 7.81 10.69
N LEU A 175 -16.79 7.55 10.61
CA LEU A 175 -16.09 6.66 11.54
C LEU A 175 -16.20 7.18 12.99
N VAL A 176 -16.00 8.48 13.22
CA VAL A 176 -16.16 9.09 14.54
C VAL A 176 -17.61 9.01 15.02
N SER A 177 -18.58 9.24 14.14
CA SER A 177 -20.02 9.18 14.46
C SER A 177 -20.49 7.76 14.80
N VAL A 178 -20.10 6.78 14.00
CA VAL A 178 -20.40 5.35 14.21
C VAL A 178 -19.69 4.84 15.46
N GLY A 179 -18.42 5.19 15.67
CA GLY A 179 -17.68 4.86 16.88
C GLY A 179 -18.40 5.36 18.13
N ARG A 180 -18.83 6.63 18.15
CA ARG A 180 -19.60 7.19 19.27
C ARG A 180 -20.93 6.48 19.49
N LYS A 181 -21.73 6.25 18.44
CA LYS A 181 -23.06 5.61 18.58
C LYS A 181 -22.98 4.16 19.04
N THR A 182 -22.02 3.39 18.52
CA THR A 182 -21.89 1.96 18.85
C THR A 182 -21.29 1.77 20.25
N VAL A 183 -20.26 2.54 20.61
CA VAL A 183 -19.64 2.49 21.95
C VAL A 183 -20.64 2.88 23.04
N HIS A 184 -21.48 3.89 22.79
CA HIS A 184 -22.50 4.33 23.75
C HIS A 184 -23.64 3.30 23.92
N ARG A 185 -24.01 2.58 22.86
CA ARG A 185 -25.00 1.48 22.94
C ARG A 185 -24.47 0.26 23.70
N VAL A 186 -23.23 -0.15 23.44
CA VAL A 186 -22.63 -1.33 24.07
C VAL A 186 -22.42 -1.12 25.57
N THR A 187 -21.98 0.07 25.97
CA THR A 187 -21.83 0.42 27.40
C THR A 187 -23.16 0.54 28.14
N GLY A 188 -24.23 1.01 27.48
CA GLY A 188 -25.58 1.02 28.04
C GLY A 188 -26.16 -0.39 28.23
N ILE A 189 -26.09 -1.23 27.20
CA ILE A 189 -26.60 -2.61 27.23
C ILE A 189 -25.87 -3.46 28.29
N ALA A 190 -24.57 -3.25 28.49
CA ALA A 190 -23.77 -3.97 29.48
C ALA A 190 -24.25 -3.77 30.92
N LYS A 191 -24.59 -2.53 31.30
CA LYS A 191 -25.09 -2.23 32.65
C LYS A 191 -26.49 -2.80 32.86
N ASP A 192 -27.33 -2.74 31.84
CA ASP A 192 -28.74 -3.13 31.94
C ASP A 192 -28.95 -4.65 31.83
N SER A 193 -28.07 -5.37 31.12
CA SER A 193 -28.25 -6.79 30.82
C SER A 193 -27.62 -7.74 31.86
N PHE A 194 -26.62 -7.28 32.63
CA PHE A 194 -25.88 -8.16 33.54
C PHE A 194 -26.05 -7.81 35.03
N GLY A 195 -26.66 -6.65 35.35
CA GLY A 195 -27.04 -6.27 36.71
C GLY A 195 -25.91 -6.42 37.74
N LYS A 196 -26.25 -6.88 38.95
CA LYS A 196 -25.26 -7.10 40.04
C LYS A 196 -24.21 -8.16 39.71
N VAL A 197 -24.59 -9.24 39.04
CA VAL A 197 -23.68 -10.35 38.71
C VAL A 197 -22.56 -9.90 37.76
N GLY A 198 -22.89 -9.03 36.79
CA GLY A 198 -21.90 -8.44 35.89
C GLY A 198 -20.97 -7.42 36.57
N GLN A 199 -21.36 -6.85 37.71
CA GLN A 199 -20.51 -5.97 38.51
C GLN A 199 -19.60 -6.77 39.44
N GLU A 200 -20.15 -7.77 40.13
CA GLU A 200 -19.39 -8.62 41.07
C GLU A 200 -18.32 -9.47 40.37
N THR A 201 -18.53 -9.81 39.10
CA THR A 201 -17.57 -10.56 38.28
C THR A 201 -16.56 -9.66 37.54
N GLY A 202 -16.72 -8.34 37.57
CA GLY A 202 -15.87 -7.39 36.84
C GLY A 202 -16.09 -7.37 35.32
N PHE A 203 -17.03 -8.17 34.80
CA PHE A 203 -17.30 -8.26 33.36
C PHE A 203 -17.78 -6.93 32.76
N SER A 204 -18.59 -6.17 33.51
CA SER A 204 -19.08 -4.85 33.06
C SER A 204 -17.95 -3.83 32.89
N ASP A 205 -16.95 -3.90 33.78
CA ASP A 205 -15.78 -3.02 33.72
C ASP A 205 -14.86 -3.40 32.55
N ALA A 206 -14.62 -4.70 32.36
CA ALA A 206 -13.85 -5.22 31.23
C ALA A 206 -14.47 -4.85 29.88
N LEU A 207 -15.80 -4.93 29.77
CA LEU A 207 -16.52 -4.52 28.56
C LEU A 207 -16.49 -3.01 28.35
N GLY A 208 -16.50 -2.22 29.43
CA GLY A 208 -16.29 -0.78 29.41
C GLY A 208 -14.88 -0.40 28.92
N ASP A 209 -13.84 -1.09 29.41
CA ASP A 209 -12.45 -0.90 28.97
C ASP A 209 -12.26 -1.27 27.50
N PHE A 210 -12.84 -2.40 27.08
CA PHE A 210 -12.86 -2.79 25.68
C PHE A 210 -13.52 -1.72 24.80
N SER A 211 -14.65 -1.17 25.23
CA SER A 211 -15.37 -0.13 24.49
C SER A 211 -14.56 1.17 24.39
N ARG A 212 -13.85 1.57 25.45
CA ARG A 212 -12.93 2.73 25.44
C ARG A 212 -11.73 2.51 24.52
N SER A 213 -11.17 1.30 24.52
CA SER A 213 -10.07 0.92 23.62
C SER A 213 -10.51 1.03 22.16
N LEU A 214 -11.71 0.52 21.83
CA LEU A 214 -12.28 0.61 20.49
C LEU A 214 -12.55 2.07 20.07
N GLU A 215 -13.06 2.92 20.97
CA GLU A 215 -13.22 4.36 20.70
C GLU A 215 -11.88 5.04 20.39
N SER A 216 -10.84 4.73 21.17
CA SER A 216 -9.50 5.26 20.98
C SER A 216 -8.91 4.88 19.61
N GLN A 217 -9.07 3.61 19.21
CA GLN A 217 -8.63 3.11 17.91
C GLN A 217 -9.36 3.79 16.75
N VAL A 218 -10.69 3.96 16.85
CA VAL A 218 -11.48 4.66 15.84
C VAL A 218 -11.05 6.13 15.71
N ARG A 219 -10.78 6.82 16.83
CA ARG A 219 -10.27 8.19 16.83
C ARG A 219 -8.89 8.30 16.19
N ALA A 220 -7.98 7.37 16.48
CA ALA A 220 -6.65 7.32 15.88
C ALA A 220 -6.74 7.14 14.35
N THR A 221 -7.59 6.22 13.89
CA THR A 221 -7.87 6.02 12.46
C THR A 221 -8.42 7.28 11.79
N GLY A 222 -9.35 7.99 12.44
CA GLY A 222 -9.85 9.27 11.95
C GLY A 222 -8.75 10.35 11.85
N ALA A 223 -7.82 10.40 12.80
CA ALA A 223 -6.68 11.31 12.75
C ALA A 223 -5.70 10.99 11.60
N HIS A 224 -5.49 9.70 11.31
CA HIS A 224 -4.72 9.26 10.15
C HIS A 224 -5.39 9.67 8.83
N ALA A 225 -6.71 9.54 8.72
CA ALA A 225 -7.46 10.00 7.54
C ALA A 225 -7.34 11.53 7.33
N ARG A 226 -7.37 12.33 8.40
CA ARG A 226 -7.13 13.78 8.33
C ARG A 226 -5.69 14.12 7.90
N THR A 227 -4.71 13.37 8.37
CA THR A 227 -3.30 13.54 8.01
C THR A 227 -3.07 13.21 6.52
N LEU A 228 -3.76 12.19 6.02
CA LEU A 228 -3.78 11.84 4.61
C LEU A 228 -4.41 12.97 3.78
N SER A 229 -5.58 13.48 4.19
CA SER A 229 -6.26 14.61 3.54
C SER A 229 -5.35 15.84 3.44
N ALA A 230 -4.68 16.21 4.53
CA ALA A 230 -3.71 17.31 4.55
C ALA A 230 -2.50 17.08 3.62
N SER A 231 -2.08 15.83 3.43
CA SER A 231 -1.00 15.48 2.52
C SER A 231 -1.43 15.58 1.06
N VAL A 232 -2.67 15.16 0.75
CA VAL A 232 -3.29 15.33 -0.56
C VAL A 232 -3.46 16.81 -0.90
N PHE A 233 -3.91 17.63 0.06
CA PHE A 233 -4.02 19.08 -0.10
C PHE A 233 -2.66 19.74 -0.41
N ARG A 234 -1.59 19.36 0.30
CA ARG A 234 -0.23 19.85 0.01
C ARG A 234 0.26 19.44 -1.38
N ALA A 235 -0.02 18.19 -1.78
CA ALA A 235 0.31 17.74 -3.13
C ALA A 235 -0.42 18.57 -4.19
N ARG A 236 -1.71 18.85 -3.97
CA ARG A 236 -2.53 19.72 -4.83
C ARG A 236 -1.92 21.12 -4.97
N GLN A 237 -1.51 21.75 -3.86
CA GLN A 237 -0.86 23.07 -3.89
C GLN A 237 0.46 23.06 -4.66
N ALA A 238 1.30 22.05 -4.45
CA ALA A 238 2.56 21.91 -5.17
C ALA A 238 2.33 21.74 -6.68
N TYR A 239 1.32 20.96 -7.08
CA TYR A 239 0.95 20.80 -8.49
C TYR A 239 0.42 22.11 -9.09
N ALA A 240 -0.45 22.84 -8.39
CA ALA A 240 -0.97 24.11 -8.86
C ALA A 240 0.13 25.17 -9.03
N GLY A 241 1.13 25.19 -8.12
CA GLY A 241 2.29 26.07 -8.23
C GLY A 241 3.17 25.72 -9.44
N ALA A 242 3.48 24.43 -9.63
CA ALA A 242 4.28 23.98 -10.77
C ALA A 242 3.63 24.28 -12.13
N ASP A 243 2.29 24.20 -12.23
CA ASP A 243 1.55 24.54 -13.46
C ASP A 243 1.54 26.05 -13.72
N ALA A 244 1.46 26.87 -12.66
CA ALA A 244 1.57 28.33 -12.77
C ALA A 244 2.97 28.78 -13.21
N ASP A 245 4.02 28.17 -12.66
CA ASP A 245 5.42 28.44 -13.00
C ASP A 245 5.73 28.01 -14.45
N ALA A 246 5.25 26.83 -14.85
CA ALA A 246 5.37 26.35 -16.23
C ALA A 246 4.62 27.28 -17.21
N GLY A 247 3.43 27.74 -16.86
CA GLY A 247 2.67 28.71 -17.65
C GLY A 247 3.33 30.09 -17.72
N ALA A 248 4.07 30.52 -16.70
CA ALA A 248 4.86 31.75 -16.72
C ALA A 248 6.10 31.62 -17.62
N ALA A 249 6.83 30.50 -17.52
CA ALA A 249 8.01 30.23 -18.34
C ALA A 249 7.68 30.13 -19.84
N ILE A 250 6.55 29.51 -20.20
CA ILE A 250 6.07 29.44 -21.59
C ILE A 250 5.76 30.85 -22.12
N ARG A 251 5.08 31.68 -21.34
CA ARG A 251 4.78 33.07 -21.72
C ARG A 251 6.03 33.93 -21.90
N GLU A 252 7.05 33.75 -21.06
CA GLU A 252 8.32 34.48 -21.20
C GLU A 252 9.10 34.04 -22.47
N HIS A 253 9.05 32.76 -22.81
CA HIS A 253 9.68 32.22 -24.01
C HIS A 253 9.00 32.68 -25.31
N ASP A 254 7.66 32.76 -25.30
CA ASP A 254 6.87 33.28 -26.43
C ASP A 254 7.13 34.78 -26.66
N ILE A 255 7.33 35.58 -25.60
CA ILE A 255 7.66 37.01 -25.73
C ILE A 255 9.05 37.22 -26.34
N LYS A 256 10.05 36.39 -25.97
CA LYS A 256 11.39 36.45 -26.56
C LYS A 256 11.42 35.99 -28.02
N GLY A 257 10.54 35.06 -28.43
CA GLY A 257 10.43 34.59 -29.81
C GLY A 257 9.73 35.58 -30.76
N ILE A 258 8.96 36.54 -30.25
CA ILE A 258 8.28 37.58 -31.05
C ILE A 258 9.16 38.82 -31.26
N LEU A 259 10.18 39.02 -30.42
CA LEU A 259 11.09 40.17 -30.44
C LEU A 259 12.45 39.91 -31.11
N GLY A 260 12.58 38.77 -31.81
CA GLY A 260 13.76 38.39 -32.59
C GLY A 260 13.51 38.45 -34.09
#